data_AF-A0A7X6PEI7-F1
#
_entry.id   AF-A0A7X6PEI7-F1
#
_cell.length_a   1.000
_cell.length_b   1.000
_cell.length_c   1.000
_cell.angle_alpha   90.00
_cell.angle_beta   90.00
_cell.angle_gamma   90.00
#
_symmetry.space_group_name_H-M   'P 1'
#
loop_
_entity.id
_entity.type
_entity.pdbx_description
1 polymer ?
#
loop_
_entity_poly.entity_id
_entity_poly.type
_entity_poly.pdbx_seq_one_letter_code
_entity_poly.pdbx_strand_id
1 'polypeptide(L)'
;VLIDAGTKITDLDKIVAGITNKEVMLVATHVHPDHTGSAIDYFPELFINPADTVNIPRMMPNYKGEVKFLKDGQIIDLGGRKLEVVFTPGHTPGSTTFIDKDAGYGFSGDAFGSGNLLLTTDFSTLISTCEKTIRIMELNGIEKLYPGHFFGKNAETRQRVEDMIKLSRDVLSGKVKGQDNPKGMMGLNMIVNAYGVRINYGEKALK
;
A
#
# COMPACT_ATOMS: atom_id res chain seq x y z
N VAL A 1 1.87 -9.68 14.73
CA VAL A 1 1.77 -9.35 13.30
C VAL A 1 3.07 -8.72 12.86
N LEU A 2 3.59 -9.18 11.73
CA LEU A 2 4.67 -8.55 10.97
C LEU A 2 4.06 -7.98 9.68
N ILE A 3 4.18 -6.68 9.44
CA ILE A 3 3.70 -6.01 8.23
C ILE A 3 4.88 -5.86 7.27
N ASP A 4 4.79 -6.51 6.12
CA ASP A 4 5.83 -6.62 5.09
C ASP A 4 7.13 -7.30 5.57
N ALA A 5 7.78 -8.02 4.65
CA ALA A 5 9.02 -8.76 4.88
C ALA A 5 10.26 -8.04 4.32
N GLY A 6 10.08 -6.87 3.69
CA GLY A 6 11.15 -6.12 3.05
C GLY A 6 11.72 -6.82 1.81
N THR A 7 12.76 -6.25 1.20
CA THR A 7 13.30 -6.76 -0.08
C THR A 7 14.18 -8.01 0.07
N LYS A 8 15.14 -7.99 0.99
CA LYS A 8 16.14 -9.06 1.19
C LYS A 8 16.67 -9.04 2.63
N ILE A 9 15.77 -9.00 3.61
CA ILE A 9 16.16 -9.00 5.02
C ILE A 9 16.60 -10.41 5.39
N THR A 10 17.92 -10.63 5.50
CA THR A 10 18.48 -11.90 5.95
C THR A 10 18.07 -12.19 7.39
N ASP A 11 17.71 -13.44 7.70
CA ASP A 11 17.38 -13.91 9.06
C ASP A 11 16.24 -13.10 9.73
N LEU A 12 15.25 -12.64 8.95
CA LEU A 12 14.13 -11.87 9.47
C LEU A 12 13.34 -12.64 10.55
N ASP A 13 13.19 -13.95 10.41
CA ASP A 13 12.59 -14.83 11.42
C ASP A 13 13.34 -14.78 12.75
N LYS A 14 14.69 -14.78 12.74
CA LYS A 14 15.51 -14.67 13.94
C LYS A 14 15.42 -13.29 14.57
N ILE A 15 15.39 -12.22 13.75
CA ILE A 15 15.19 -10.84 14.22
C ILE A 15 13.85 -10.75 14.96
N VAL A 16 12.79 -11.29 14.36
CA VAL A 16 11.43 -11.31 14.93
C VAL A 16 11.39 -12.14 16.21
N ALA A 17 12.03 -13.32 16.23
CA ALA A 17 12.13 -14.17 17.41
C ALA A 17 12.90 -13.49 18.57
N GLY A 18 13.80 -12.55 18.26
CA GLY A 18 14.47 -11.70 19.25
C GLY A 18 13.57 -10.63 19.88
N ILE A 19 12.42 -10.33 19.28
CA ILE A 19 11.45 -9.33 19.76
C ILE A 19 10.29 -10.00 20.50
N THR A 20 9.82 -11.16 20.02
CA THR A 20 8.66 -11.87 20.55
C THR A 20 8.80 -13.38 20.42
N ASN A 21 8.30 -14.12 21.41
CA ASN A 21 8.18 -15.59 21.37
C ASN A 21 6.77 -16.07 20.96
N LYS A 22 5.83 -15.14 20.73
CA LYS A 22 4.49 -15.45 20.23
C LYS A 22 4.52 -15.77 18.75
N GLU A 23 3.56 -16.56 18.30
CA GLU A 23 3.31 -16.79 16.88
C GLU A 23 3.10 -15.47 16.12
N VAL A 24 3.65 -15.40 14.90
CA VAL A 24 3.66 -14.19 14.08
C VAL A 24 2.87 -14.43 12.81
N MET A 25 1.76 -13.70 12.68
CA MET A 25 1.04 -13.52 11.43
C MET A 25 1.82 -12.55 10.54
N LEU A 26 2.35 -13.02 9.41
CA LEU A 26 2.95 -12.18 8.37
C LEU A 26 1.85 -11.69 7.42
N VAL A 27 1.73 -10.36 7.28
CA VAL A 27 0.80 -9.70 6.35
C VAL A 27 1.59 -8.85 5.36
N ALA A 28 1.13 -8.76 4.11
CA ALA A 28 1.69 -7.81 3.15
C ALA A 28 0.71 -6.68 2.84
N THR A 29 1.23 -5.47 2.72
CA THR A 29 0.51 -4.32 2.18
C THR A 29 0.22 -4.51 0.69
N HIS A 30 1.15 -5.15 -0.04
CA HIS A 30 0.99 -5.68 -1.39
C HIS A 30 2.19 -6.59 -1.74
N VAL A 31 2.13 -7.30 -2.87
CA VAL A 31 3.09 -8.37 -3.24
C VAL A 31 4.27 -7.91 -4.09
N HIS A 32 4.59 -6.61 -4.12
CA HIS A 32 5.81 -6.19 -4.81
C HIS A 32 7.06 -6.67 -4.06
N PRO A 33 8.18 -6.93 -4.76
CA PRO A 33 9.35 -7.59 -4.18
C PRO A 33 10.02 -6.84 -3.04
N ASP A 34 9.81 -5.53 -2.92
CA ASP A 34 10.29 -4.71 -1.83
C ASP A 34 9.49 -4.88 -0.52
N HIS A 35 8.28 -5.43 -0.61
CA HIS A 35 7.42 -5.79 0.51
C HIS A 35 7.41 -7.29 0.79
N THR A 36 7.46 -8.12 -0.25
CA THR A 36 7.42 -9.59 -0.17
C THR A 36 8.70 -10.21 -0.73
N GLY A 37 9.85 -9.67 -0.33
CA GLY A 37 11.14 -10.18 -0.74
C GLY A 37 11.44 -11.58 -0.22
N SER A 38 12.68 -12.06 -0.37
CA SER A 38 13.02 -13.47 -0.08
C SER A 38 12.73 -13.94 1.35
N ALA A 39 12.56 -13.01 2.29
CA ALA A 39 12.30 -13.31 3.70
C ALA A 39 10.90 -13.88 3.95
N ILE A 40 9.96 -13.77 3.00
CA ILE A 40 8.64 -14.39 3.13
C ILE A 40 8.71 -15.92 3.29
N ASP A 41 9.72 -16.57 2.70
CA ASP A 41 9.89 -18.03 2.77
C ASP A 41 10.33 -18.51 4.18
N TYR A 42 10.62 -17.60 5.11
CA TYR A 42 10.86 -17.95 6.51
C TYR A 42 9.57 -18.12 7.32
N PHE A 43 8.43 -17.75 6.75
CA PHE A 43 7.13 -17.83 7.39
C PHE A 43 6.24 -18.83 6.62
N PRO A 44 5.44 -19.64 7.32
CA PRO A 44 4.63 -20.67 6.67
C PRO A 44 3.44 -20.10 5.90
N GLU A 45 2.96 -18.92 6.29
CA GLU A 45 1.78 -18.27 5.74
C GLU A 45 2.05 -16.79 5.44
N LEU A 46 1.48 -16.31 4.33
CA LEU A 46 1.45 -14.90 3.96
C LEU A 46 0.01 -14.47 3.76
N PHE A 47 -0.44 -13.49 4.52
CA PHE A 47 -1.78 -12.93 4.40
C PHE A 47 -1.77 -11.70 3.50
N ILE A 48 -2.57 -11.74 2.44
CA ILE A 48 -2.67 -10.65 1.47
C ILE A 48 -4.13 -10.30 1.19
N ASN A 49 -4.35 -9.15 0.55
CA ASN A 49 -5.59 -8.88 -0.15
C ASN A 49 -5.77 -9.83 -1.34
N PRO A 50 -6.91 -10.52 -1.49
CA PRO A 50 -7.18 -11.39 -2.64
C PRO A 50 -6.95 -10.74 -4.01
N ALA A 51 -7.23 -9.44 -4.12
CA ALA A 51 -7.07 -8.72 -5.39
C ALA A 51 -5.60 -8.63 -5.84
N ASP A 52 -4.62 -8.86 -4.95
CA ASP A 52 -3.20 -8.86 -5.32
C ASP A 52 -2.69 -10.19 -5.89
N THR A 53 -3.53 -11.23 -5.87
CA THR A 53 -3.18 -12.53 -6.46
C THR A 53 -2.81 -12.42 -7.95
N VAL A 54 -3.32 -11.40 -8.64
CA VAL A 54 -2.99 -11.10 -10.04
C VAL A 54 -1.50 -10.82 -10.24
N ASN A 55 -0.81 -10.35 -9.20
CA ASN A 55 0.61 -9.99 -9.24
C ASN A 55 1.53 -11.15 -8.81
N ILE A 56 1.02 -12.18 -8.12
CA ILE A 56 1.82 -13.30 -7.60
C ILE A 56 2.63 -14.01 -8.69
N PRO A 57 2.07 -14.40 -9.86
CA PRO A 57 2.85 -15.14 -10.87
C PRO A 57 4.08 -14.39 -11.37
N ARG A 58 4.08 -13.05 -11.27
CA ARG A 58 5.19 -12.21 -11.69
C ARG A 58 6.11 -11.83 -10.52
N MET A 59 5.54 -11.47 -9.38
CA MET A 59 6.28 -10.87 -8.27
C MET A 59 6.78 -11.88 -7.24
N MET A 60 6.04 -12.99 -7.07
CA MET A 60 6.33 -14.06 -6.13
C MET A 60 6.25 -15.46 -6.78
N PRO A 61 6.85 -15.69 -7.97
CA PRO A 61 6.65 -16.91 -8.75
C PRO A 61 7.05 -18.21 -8.03
N ASN A 62 7.91 -18.12 -7.02
CA ASN A 62 8.51 -19.26 -6.32
C ASN A 62 8.21 -19.26 -4.80
N TYR A 63 7.19 -18.51 -4.35
CA TYR A 63 6.82 -18.52 -2.94
C TYR A 63 6.43 -19.92 -2.49
N LYS A 64 7.00 -20.38 -1.37
CA LYS A 64 6.89 -21.78 -0.91
C LYS A 64 5.81 -21.98 0.16
N GLY A 65 5.40 -20.91 0.83
CA GLY A 65 4.40 -20.95 1.88
C GLY A 65 2.96 -20.91 1.34
N GLU A 66 2.00 -20.88 2.25
CA GLU A 66 0.60 -20.75 1.91
C GLU A 66 0.21 -19.27 1.80
N VAL A 67 -0.59 -18.93 0.78
CA VAL A 67 -1.22 -17.61 0.65
C VAL A 67 -2.58 -17.67 1.33
N LYS A 68 -2.79 -16.80 2.32
CA LYS A 68 -4.05 -16.60 3.02
C LYS A 68 -4.64 -15.24 2.67
N PHE A 69 -5.95 -15.10 2.88
CA PHE A 69 -6.68 -13.91 2.46
C PHE A 69 -7.20 -13.09 3.63
N LEU A 70 -6.86 -11.82 3.60
CA LEU A 70 -7.43 -10.79 4.45
C LEU A 70 -8.85 -10.43 3.97
N LYS A 71 -9.63 -9.78 4.84
CA LYS A 71 -10.91 -9.16 4.49
C LYS A 71 -10.87 -7.66 4.79
N ASP A 72 -11.50 -6.85 3.94
CA ASP A 72 -11.68 -5.43 4.22
C ASP A 72 -12.50 -5.24 5.51
N GLY A 73 -12.06 -4.35 6.40
CA GLY A 73 -12.64 -4.15 7.73
C GLY A 73 -12.31 -5.24 8.75
N GLN A 74 -11.49 -6.24 8.41
CA GLN A 74 -11.05 -7.26 9.37
C GLN A 74 -10.29 -6.60 10.52
N ILE A 75 -10.59 -6.99 11.75
CA ILE A 75 -9.81 -6.62 12.94
C ILE A 75 -8.82 -7.75 13.23
N ILE A 76 -7.53 -7.41 13.24
CA ILE A 76 -6.48 -8.25 13.78
C ILE A 76 -6.28 -7.86 15.24
N ASP A 77 -6.74 -8.72 16.14
CA ASP A 77 -6.65 -8.52 17.59
C ASP A 77 -5.28 -9.02 18.10
N LEU A 78 -4.48 -8.10 18.65
CA LEU A 78 -3.17 -8.38 19.24
C LEU A 78 -3.24 -8.38 20.78
N GLY A 79 -4.44 -8.44 21.36
CA GLY A 79 -4.74 -8.23 22.76
C GLY A 79 -5.03 -6.76 23.04
N GLY A 80 -4.14 -6.10 23.79
CA GLY A 80 -4.29 -4.68 24.14
C GLY A 80 -4.11 -3.69 22.96
N ARG A 81 -4.09 -4.19 21.72
CA ARG A 81 -3.87 -3.40 20.50
C ARG A 81 -4.61 -4.05 19.35
N LYS A 82 -5.26 -3.26 18.50
CA LYS A 82 -6.04 -3.74 17.35
C LYS A 82 -5.60 -3.06 16.09
N LEU A 83 -5.46 -3.83 15.01
CA LEU A 83 -5.22 -3.31 13.68
C LEU A 83 -6.44 -3.60 12.81
N GLU A 84 -7.03 -2.55 12.21
CA GLU A 84 -8.05 -2.71 11.18
C GLU A 84 -7.38 -2.83 9.81
N VAL A 85 -7.76 -3.85 9.06
CA VAL A 85 -7.39 -4.03 7.67
C VAL A 85 -8.28 -3.16 6.79
N VAL A 86 -7.66 -2.30 5.98
CA VAL A 86 -8.36 -1.42 5.06
C VAL A 86 -7.81 -1.64 3.66
N PHE A 87 -8.63 -2.18 2.77
CA PHE A 87 -8.27 -2.29 1.36
C PHE A 87 -8.25 -0.89 0.73
N THR A 88 -7.15 -0.61 0.04
CA THR A 88 -6.81 0.68 -0.55
C THR A 88 -6.27 0.47 -1.97
N PRO A 89 -7.07 -0.09 -2.90
CA PRO A 89 -6.64 -0.36 -4.27
C PRO A 89 -6.19 0.94 -4.97
N GLY A 90 -5.12 0.86 -5.75
CA GLY A 90 -4.49 2.03 -6.35
C GLY A 90 -3.12 1.65 -6.89
N HIS A 91 -2.12 1.66 -6.01
CA HIS A 91 -0.77 1.23 -6.36
C HIS A 91 -0.74 -0.17 -6.96
N THR A 92 -1.45 -1.10 -6.33
CA THR A 92 -1.88 -2.38 -6.91
C THR A 92 -3.38 -2.56 -6.70
N PRO A 93 -4.05 -3.48 -7.41
CA PRO A 93 -5.44 -3.84 -7.12
C PRO A 93 -5.62 -4.39 -5.69
N GLY A 94 -4.56 -4.98 -5.12
CA GLY A 94 -4.58 -5.56 -3.79
C GLY A 94 -3.90 -4.72 -2.70
N SER A 95 -3.60 -3.45 -2.95
CA SER A 95 -2.96 -2.61 -1.93
C SER A 95 -3.82 -2.51 -0.66
N THR A 96 -3.18 -2.60 0.51
CA THR A 96 -3.81 -2.67 1.83
C THR A 96 -3.08 -1.80 2.84
N THR A 97 -3.87 -1.04 3.59
CA THR A 97 -3.45 -0.22 4.72
C THR A 97 -3.88 -0.89 6.03
N PHE A 98 -3.01 -0.90 7.05
CA PHE A 98 -3.32 -1.38 8.39
C PHE A 98 -3.41 -0.20 9.35
N ILE A 99 -4.57 -0.01 9.99
CA ILE A 99 -4.85 1.18 10.82
C ILE A 99 -4.94 0.79 12.29
N ASP A 100 -4.25 1.54 13.13
CA ASP A 100 -4.38 1.51 14.57
C ASP A 100 -5.14 2.76 15.03
N LYS A 101 -6.42 2.58 15.35
CA LYS A 101 -7.30 3.67 15.77
C LYS A 101 -6.90 4.25 17.11
N ASP A 102 -6.50 3.39 18.05
CA ASP A 102 -6.14 3.82 19.41
C ASP A 102 -4.82 4.60 19.39
N ALA A 103 -3.90 4.26 18.49
CA ALA A 103 -2.64 4.96 18.32
C ALA A 103 -2.70 6.19 17.39
N GLY A 104 -3.82 6.42 16.68
CA GLY A 104 -4.00 7.58 15.79
C GLY A 104 -3.14 7.53 14.52
N TYR A 105 -2.68 6.36 14.07
CA TYR A 105 -1.88 6.21 12.85
C TYR A 105 -2.11 4.86 12.14
N GLY A 106 -1.57 4.70 10.93
CA GLY A 106 -1.58 3.43 10.21
C GLY A 106 -0.34 3.21 9.35
N PHE A 107 -0.28 2.08 8.64
CA PHE A 107 0.79 1.69 7.72
C PHE A 107 0.17 1.42 6.34
N SER A 108 0.43 2.28 5.37
CA SER A 108 -0.21 2.23 4.05
C SER A 108 0.57 1.46 3.00
N GLY A 109 1.82 1.08 3.30
CA GLY A 109 2.77 0.67 2.28
C GLY A 109 2.81 1.72 1.17
N ASP A 110 2.67 1.27 -0.06
CA ASP A 110 2.73 2.13 -1.25
C ASP A 110 1.37 2.60 -1.77
N ALA A 111 0.27 2.39 -1.03
CA ALA A 111 -1.08 2.77 -1.47
C ALA A 111 -1.19 4.24 -1.93
N PHE A 112 -0.42 5.14 -1.33
CA PHE A 112 -0.33 6.57 -1.67
C PHE A 112 1.04 6.99 -2.23
N GLY A 113 1.83 6.01 -2.64
CA GLY A 113 3.01 6.17 -3.46
C GLY A 113 4.28 6.56 -2.74
N SER A 114 4.27 6.75 -1.42
CA SER A 114 5.47 7.06 -0.67
C SER A 114 6.23 8.28 -1.27
N GLY A 115 5.48 9.31 -1.70
CA GLY A 115 6.00 10.47 -2.44
C GLY A 115 5.81 10.42 -3.97
N ASN A 116 5.80 9.23 -4.57
CA ASN A 116 5.68 8.99 -6.01
C ASN A 116 4.82 7.75 -6.29
N LEU A 117 3.53 7.95 -6.54
CA LEU A 117 2.60 6.86 -6.78
C LEU A 117 2.86 6.21 -8.14
N LEU A 118 2.96 4.88 -8.16
CA LEU A 118 2.86 4.07 -9.36
C LEU A 118 1.44 3.52 -9.42
N LEU A 119 0.54 4.17 -10.16
CA LEU A 119 -0.87 3.80 -10.23
C LEU A 119 -1.06 2.70 -11.27
N THR A 120 -1.23 1.44 -10.83
CA THR A 120 -1.47 0.31 -11.75
C THR A 120 -2.95 -0.02 -11.92
N THR A 121 -3.85 0.69 -11.23
CA THR A 121 -5.29 0.67 -11.46
C THR A 121 -5.70 1.85 -12.35
N ASP A 122 -6.65 2.66 -11.91
CA ASP A 122 -7.19 3.83 -12.60
C ASP A 122 -7.48 4.97 -11.61
N PHE A 123 -7.67 6.18 -12.13
CA PHE A 123 -7.88 7.37 -11.30
C PHE A 123 -9.21 7.32 -10.54
N SER A 124 -10.25 6.67 -11.07
CA SER A 124 -11.55 6.55 -10.41
C SER A 124 -11.46 5.65 -9.16
N THR A 125 -10.72 4.55 -9.27
CA THR A 125 -10.35 3.65 -8.18
C THR A 125 -9.52 4.39 -7.13
N LEU A 126 -8.50 5.15 -7.56
CA LEU A 126 -7.68 5.94 -6.65
C LEU A 126 -8.50 6.98 -5.87
N ILE A 127 -9.39 7.72 -6.54
CA ILE A 127 -10.29 8.68 -5.90
C ILE A 127 -11.13 7.98 -4.83
N SER A 128 -11.75 6.85 -5.17
CA SER A 128 -12.59 6.09 -4.23
C SER A 128 -11.79 5.61 -3.01
N THR A 129 -10.56 5.13 -3.22
CA THR A 129 -9.63 4.75 -2.15
C THR A 129 -9.27 5.93 -1.26
N CYS A 130 -8.93 7.09 -1.84
CA CYS A 130 -8.59 8.29 -1.09
C CYS A 130 -9.79 8.82 -0.27
N GLU A 131 -10.99 8.86 -0.85
CA GLU A 131 -12.22 9.30 -0.17
C GLU A 131 -12.57 8.40 1.02
N LYS A 132 -12.52 7.07 0.82
CA LYS A 132 -12.67 6.09 1.90
C LYS A 132 -11.64 6.32 3.01
N THR A 133 -10.38 6.53 2.64
CA THR A 133 -9.27 6.71 3.59
C THR A 133 -9.44 8.00 4.39
N ILE A 134 -9.76 9.12 3.76
CA ILE A 134 -10.02 10.40 4.46
C ILE A 134 -11.14 10.23 5.48
N ARG A 135 -12.26 9.59 5.09
CA ARG A 135 -13.37 9.34 6.01
C ARG A 135 -12.93 8.52 7.24
N ILE A 136 -12.10 7.50 7.03
CA ILE A 136 -11.55 6.70 8.14
C ILE A 136 -10.63 7.55 9.01
N MET A 137 -9.76 8.37 8.40
CA MET A 137 -8.86 9.24 9.15
C MET A 137 -9.62 10.24 10.01
N GLU A 138 -10.66 10.88 9.47
CA GLU A 138 -11.51 11.83 10.18
C GLU A 138 -12.27 11.18 11.34
N LEU A 139 -12.98 10.09 11.08
CA LEU A 139 -13.85 9.45 12.06
C LEU A 139 -13.08 8.86 13.25
N ASN A 140 -11.81 8.51 13.05
CA ASN A 140 -11.00 7.82 14.04
C ASN A 140 -9.79 8.64 14.51
N GLY A 141 -9.69 9.92 14.15
CA GLY A 141 -8.59 10.79 14.57
C GLY A 141 -7.21 10.30 14.10
N ILE A 142 -7.12 9.68 12.93
CA ILE A 142 -5.85 9.20 12.37
C ILE A 142 -5.09 10.41 11.79
N GLU A 143 -3.95 10.75 12.37
CA GLU A 143 -3.17 11.92 11.97
C GLU A 143 -2.36 11.68 10.70
N LYS A 144 -1.84 10.46 10.54
CA LYS A 144 -0.95 10.07 9.44
C LYS A 144 -0.92 8.58 9.20
N LEU A 145 -0.57 8.20 7.97
CA LEU A 145 -0.18 6.85 7.61
C LEU A 145 1.32 6.82 7.28
N TYR A 146 2.00 5.76 7.71
CA TYR A 146 3.41 5.53 7.40
C TYR A 146 3.53 4.86 6.02
N PRO A 147 4.32 5.45 5.11
CA PRO A 147 4.53 4.93 3.76
C PRO A 147 5.46 3.70 3.76
N GLY A 148 5.48 2.97 2.65
CA GLY A 148 6.42 1.86 2.41
C GLY A 148 7.87 2.33 2.24
N HIS A 149 8.08 3.47 1.57
CA HIS A 149 9.41 4.06 1.37
C HIS A 149 9.55 5.36 2.13
N PHE A 150 10.30 5.35 3.23
CA PHE A 150 10.52 6.55 4.04
C PHE A 150 11.76 7.33 3.58
N PHE A 151 11.60 8.65 3.38
CA PHE A 151 12.72 9.56 3.08
C PHE A 151 12.80 10.78 4.01
N GLY A 152 12.20 10.69 5.20
CA GLY A 152 12.36 11.68 6.27
C GLY A 152 11.15 12.59 6.50
N LYS A 153 10.41 12.96 5.45
CA LYS A 153 9.33 13.97 5.53
C LYS A 153 8.11 13.64 4.66
N ASN A 154 7.76 12.35 4.55
CA ASN A 154 6.73 11.87 3.62
C ASN A 154 5.64 11.00 4.26
N ALA A 155 5.29 11.27 5.51
CA ALA A 155 4.09 10.66 6.08
C ALA A 155 2.86 11.03 5.23
N GLU A 156 1.99 10.05 5.02
CA GLU A 156 0.76 10.20 4.24
C GLU A 156 -0.29 10.85 5.15
N THR A 157 -0.27 12.18 5.19
CA THR A 157 -1.24 12.99 5.95
C THR A 157 -2.56 13.10 5.20
N ARG A 158 -3.62 13.47 5.93
CA ARG A 158 -4.93 13.76 5.32
C ARG A 158 -4.83 14.74 4.15
N GLN A 159 -4.10 15.85 4.33
CA GLN A 159 -3.92 16.85 3.27
C GLN A 159 -3.31 16.24 2.01
N ARG A 160 -2.30 15.38 2.17
CA ARG A 160 -1.65 14.71 1.04
C ARG A 160 -2.61 13.76 0.29
N VAL A 161 -3.49 13.07 1.01
CA VAL A 161 -4.53 12.22 0.41
C VAL A 161 -5.60 13.07 -0.31
N GLU A 162 -5.98 14.23 0.24
CA GLU A 162 -6.87 15.21 -0.42
C GLU A 162 -6.25 15.79 -1.70
N ASP A 163 -4.96 16.12 -1.67
CA ASP A 163 -4.22 16.62 -2.83
C ASP A 163 -4.19 15.57 -3.96
N MET A 164 -4.14 14.29 -3.60
CA MET A 164 -4.22 13.17 -4.54
C MET A 164 -5.59 13.06 -5.22
N ILE A 165 -6.69 13.27 -4.48
CA ILE A 165 -8.04 13.36 -5.07
C ILE A 165 -8.12 14.53 -6.04
N LYS A 166 -7.64 15.71 -5.60
CA LYS A 166 -7.68 16.93 -6.41
C LYS A 166 -6.92 16.74 -7.71
N LEU A 167 -5.71 16.20 -7.64
CA LEU A 167 -4.90 15.89 -8.81
C LEU A 167 -5.62 14.91 -9.74
N SER A 168 -6.18 13.83 -9.19
CA SER A 168 -6.87 12.80 -9.96
C SER A 168 -8.08 13.35 -10.70
N ARG A 169 -8.91 14.18 -10.05
CA ARG A 169 -10.07 14.85 -10.67
C ARG A 169 -9.66 15.87 -11.72
N ASP A 170 -8.60 16.63 -11.47
CA ASP A 170 -8.06 17.58 -12.44
C ASP A 170 -7.49 16.87 -13.68
N VAL A 171 -6.92 15.66 -13.52
CA VAL A 171 -6.49 14.83 -14.65
C VAL A 171 -7.69 14.31 -15.45
N LEU A 172 -8.69 13.72 -14.79
CA LEU A 172 -9.88 13.19 -15.46
C LEU A 172 -10.70 14.27 -16.18
N SER A 173 -10.75 15.49 -15.65
CA SER A 173 -11.39 16.63 -16.32
C SER A 173 -10.55 17.28 -17.43
N GLY A 174 -9.29 16.87 -17.59
CA GLY A 174 -8.36 17.45 -18.56
C GLY A 174 -7.77 18.81 -18.17
N LYS A 175 -8.06 19.31 -16.96
CA LYS A 175 -7.51 20.56 -16.42
C LYS A 175 -6.00 20.45 -16.15
N VAL A 176 -5.56 19.28 -15.68
CA VAL A 176 -4.14 18.93 -15.58
C VAL A 176 -3.87 17.80 -16.58
N LYS A 177 -2.84 17.96 -17.41
CA LYS A 177 -2.43 16.93 -18.37
C LYS A 177 -1.13 16.30 -17.90
N GLY A 178 -1.08 14.97 -17.91
CA GLY A 178 0.17 14.25 -17.74
C GLY A 178 1.11 14.47 -18.92
N GLN A 179 2.37 14.15 -18.69
CA GLN A 179 3.46 14.20 -19.66
C GLN A 179 3.99 12.79 -19.90
N ASP A 180 4.67 12.60 -21.03
CA ASP A 180 5.31 11.32 -21.33
C ASP A 180 6.38 10.99 -20.28
N ASN A 181 6.37 9.73 -19.84
CA ASN A 181 7.37 9.15 -18.96
C ASN A 181 8.13 8.04 -19.70
N PRO A 182 9.14 8.38 -20.52
CA PRO A 182 9.89 7.40 -21.31
C PRO A 182 10.70 6.42 -20.46
N LYS A 183 10.91 6.73 -19.17
CA LYS A 183 11.56 5.84 -18.20
C LYS A 183 10.54 5.07 -17.34
N GLY A 184 9.25 5.15 -17.68
CA GLY A 184 8.18 4.47 -16.99
C GLY A 184 8.36 2.96 -17.01
N MET A 185 8.17 2.33 -15.86
CA MET A 185 8.15 0.87 -15.71
C MET A 185 6.70 0.37 -15.66
N MET A 186 6.49 -0.93 -15.83
CA MET A 186 5.17 -1.57 -15.69
C MET A 186 4.06 -1.01 -16.62
N GLY A 187 4.43 -0.40 -17.74
CA GLY A 187 3.48 0.23 -18.66
C GLY A 187 2.94 1.58 -18.17
N LEU A 188 3.56 2.17 -17.14
CA LEU A 188 3.22 3.49 -16.61
C LEU A 188 3.95 4.58 -17.39
N ASN A 189 3.55 4.75 -18.65
CA ASN A 189 4.19 5.60 -19.64
C ASN A 189 3.84 7.08 -19.52
N MET A 190 2.98 7.47 -18.57
CA MET A 190 2.59 8.85 -18.28
C MET A 190 2.98 9.23 -16.85
N ILE A 191 3.25 10.52 -16.64
CA ILE A 191 3.50 11.09 -15.32
C ILE A 191 2.76 12.42 -15.16
N VAL A 192 2.17 12.64 -14.00
CA VAL A 192 1.61 13.91 -13.59
C VAL A 192 2.19 14.35 -12.25
N ASN A 193 2.50 15.64 -12.11
CA ASN A 193 3.06 16.21 -10.90
C ASN A 193 2.45 17.59 -10.64
N ALA A 194 1.60 17.69 -9.63
CA ALA A 194 1.00 18.93 -9.17
C ALA A 194 0.57 18.80 -7.70
N TYR A 195 0.36 19.93 -7.02
CA TYR A 195 -0.09 19.97 -5.61
C TYR A 195 0.81 19.17 -4.65
N GLY A 196 2.10 19.00 -4.96
CA GLY A 196 3.02 18.19 -4.14
C GLY A 196 2.82 16.68 -4.26
N VAL A 197 1.99 16.22 -5.21
CA VAL A 197 1.73 14.80 -5.49
C VAL A 197 2.24 14.47 -6.89
N ARG A 198 2.89 13.32 -7.00
CA ARG A 198 3.38 12.76 -8.26
C ARG A 198 2.77 11.39 -8.49
N ILE A 199 2.18 11.16 -9.66
CA ILE A 199 1.53 9.91 -10.05
C ILE A 199 2.06 9.49 -11.43
N ASN A 200 2.55 8.26 -11.52
CA ASN A 200 2.89 7.58 -12.76
C ASN A 200 1.74 6.65 -13.10
N TYR A 201 1.26 6.67 -14.33
CA TYR A 201 0.09 5.93 -14.75
C TYR A 201 0.21 5.51 -16.21
N GLY A 202 -0.58 4.53 -16.63
CA GLY A 202 -0.74 4.17 -18.05
C GLY A 202 -1.97 4.84 -18.65
N GLU A 203 -2.05 4.98 -19.97
CA GLU A 203 -3.22 5.59 -20.64
C GLU A 203 -4.58 4.97 -20.26
N LYS A 204 -4.59 3.67 -19.94
CA LYS A 204 -5.80 2.96 -19.51
C LYS A 204 -6.34 3.46 -18.17
N ALA A 205 -5.53 4.11 -17.33
CA ALA A 205 -5.94 4.65 -16.04
C ALA A 205 -6.90 5.86 -16.15
N LEU A 206 -7.05 6.43 -17.35
CA LEU A 206 -7.95 7.55 -17.64
C LEU A 206 -9.39 7.11 -17.98
N LYS A 207 -9.60 5.80 -18.19
CA LYS A 207 -10.90 5.22 -18.52
C LYS A 207 -11.72 4.97 -17.25
#